data_AF-A0A7W3M0Q8-F1
#
_entry.id   AF-A0A7W3M0Q8-F1
#
_cell.length_a   1.000
_cell.length_b   1.000
_cell.length_c   1.000
_cell.angle_alpha   90.00
_cell.angle_beta   90.00
_cell.angle_gamma   90.00
#
_symmetry.space_group_name_H-M   'P 1'
#
loop_
_entity.id
_entity.type
_entity.pdbx_description
1 polymer ?
#
loop_
_entity_poly.entity_id
_entity_poly.type
_entity_poly.pdbx_seq_one_letter_code
_entity_poly.pdbx_strand_id
1 'polypeptide(L)'
;MDESRTDRYAAVVFLLRRCYGVAGEPSYTTIAKVAGENDGRPGPEGVLIEAMGKSTANDILLGKHKRGLRWRAVETLWAVLHLIAKERGLDTADMVSREELHRCYHAGLSAVSPRNGAPSPRAEDPGADRPDVDLNALRPGGPGGRAAQQAAVGRLLEEVRRRGPDAWWHGFRDIVPGWFGPYLTLEPELRDVHTYAARRVPGLLQTPDYARYVIADDLPHASAAELDRRVELRMRRRQVLHRTDPLNYWAVIDERVLEPGPFPGVLRDQVDHLIAMAEVRHVVVQVVRTGDAERIITAGPTTLLRFGEPRYGDLVYLEQQDHGLYLHDNDDVAHFTKSIFALQIAALPPSRSLELLREVRDRLQP
;
A
#
# COMPACT_ATOMS: atom_id res chain seq x y z
N MET A 1 -21.56 -2.92 34.74
CA MET A 1 -21.00 -1.78 33.98
C MET A 1 -19.51 -1.94 34.01
N ASP A 2 -18.88 -2.09 32.85
CA ASP A 2 -17.45 -1.95 32.67
C ASP A 2 -17.27 -1.05 31.45
N GLU A 3 -16.60 0.08 31.65
CA GLU A 3 -16.71 1.30 30.84
C GLU A 3 -15.44 1.52 30.00
N SER A 4 -14.56 0.51 29.96
CA SER A 4 -13.18 0.59 29.44
C SER A 4 -12.90 -0.31 28.23
N ARG A 5 -13.87 -0.43 27.31
CA ARG A 5 -13.59 -0.86 25.93
C ARG A 5 -13.50 0.37 25.04
N THR A 6 -12.32 0.96 24.95
CA THR A 6 -12.01 2.05 24.01
C THR A 6 -12.49 1.67 22.61
N ASP A 7 -13.56 2.30 22.13
CA ASP A 7 -13.97 2.14 20.74
C ASP A 7 -12.81 2.65 19.88
N ARG A 8 -12.28 1.78 19.01
CA ARG A 8 -11.19 2.10 18.09
C ARG A 8 -11.49 3.30 17.20
N TYR A 9 -12.77 3.65 17.01
CA TYR A 9 -13.17 4.85 16.28
C TYR A 9 -13.72 5.96 17.19
N ALA A 10 -13.57 5.89 18.52
CA ALA A 10 -14.07 6.88 19.46
C ALA A 10 -13.63 8.31 19.12
N ALA A 11 -12.36 8.50 18.74
CA ALA A 11 -11.84 9.80 18.29
C ALA A 11 -12.54 10.29 17.00
N VAL A 12 -12.77 9.40 16.03
CA VAL A 12 -13.49 9.72 14.78
C VAL A 12 -14.95 10.08 15.06
N VAL A 13 -15.63 9.29 15.89
CA VAL A 13 -17.02 9.54 16.28
C VAL A 13 -17.15 10.84 17.08
N PHE A 14 -16.19 11.14 17.97
CA PHE A 14 -16.13 12.39 18.71
C PHE A 14 -15.97 13.60 17.77
N LEU A 15 -15.03 13.54 16.83
CA LEU A 15 -14.80 14.61 15.84
C LEU A 15 -16.00 14.79 14.91
N LEU A 16 -16.62 13.71 14.43
CA LEU A 16 -17.86 13.77 13.66
C LEU A 16 -19.03 14.33 14.46
N ARG A 17 -19.13 14.04 15.77
CA ARG A 17 -20.12 14.65 16.66
C ARG A 17 -19.88 16.15 16.86
N ARG A 18 -18.62 16.61 16.94
CA ARG A 18 -18.30 18.05 16.94
C ARG A 18 -18.81 18.71 15.66
N CYS A 19 -18.51 18.16 14.49
CA CYS A 19 -19.07 18.65 13.23
C CYS A 19 -20.61 18.58 13.18
N TYR A 20 -21.23 17.54 13.74
CA TYR A 20 -22.68 17.41 13.81
C TYR A 20 -23.33 18.50 14.66
N GLY A 21 -22.71 18.85 15.79
CA GLY A 21 -23.11 19.98 16.64
C GLY A 21 -22.96 21.33 15.92
N VAL A 22 -21.79 21.58 15.29
CA VAL A 22 -21.55 22.81 14.51
C VAL A 22 -22.49 22.93 13.31
N ALA A 23 -22.91 21.83 12.70
CA ALA A 23 -23.93 21.81 11.65
C ALA A 23 -25.37 22.09 12.16
N GLY A 24 -25.57 22.29 13.47
CA GLY A 24 -26.88 22.51 14.08
C GLY A 24 -27.73 21.24 14.17
N GLU A 25 -27.10 20.10 14.47
CA GLU A 25 -27.72 18.79 14.72
C GLU A 25 -28.80 18.39 13.68
N PRO A 26 -28.46 18.35 12.38
CA PRO A 26 -29.43 18.05 11.33
C PRO A 26 -29.99 16.63 11.44
N SER A 27 -31.29 16.46 11.21
CA SER A 27 -31.92 15.14 11.27
C SER A 27 -31.22 14.15 10.33
N TYR A 28 -31.17 12.87 10.70
CA TYR A 28 -30.61 11.83 9.81
C TYR A 28 -31.33 11.74 8.44
N THR A 29 -32.59 12.20 8.36
CA THR A 29 -33.30 12.38 7.08
C THR A 29 -32.69 13.50 6.25
N THR A 30 -32.33 14.63 6.87
CA THR A 30 -31.64 15.75 6.22
C THR A 30 -30.26 15.33 5.72
N ILE A 31 -29.48 14.64 6.55
CA ILE A 31 -28.15 14.12 6.16
C ILE A 31 -28.26 13.19 4.95
N ALA A 32 -29.17 12.21 4.99
CA ALA A 32 -29.35 11.28 3.87
C ALA A 32 -29.86 11.95 2.60
N LYS A 33 -30.71 12.99 2.74
CA LYS A 33 -31.19 13.80 1.61
C LYS A 33 -30.02 14.55 0.94
N VAL A 34 -29.24 15.32 1.72
CA VAL A 34 -28.11 16.11 1.20
C VAL A 34 -27.01 15.21 0.62
N ALA A 35 -26.77 14.04 1.21
CA ALA A 35 -25.87 13.03 0.65
C ALA A 35 -26.34 12.52 -0.72
N GLY A 36 -27.63 12.23 -0.88
CA GLY A 36 -28.20 11.77 -2.16
C GLY A 36 -28.28 12.87 -3.22
N GLU A 37 -28.57 14.11 -2.85
CA GLU A 37 -28.63 15.26 -3.77
C GLU A 37 -27.25 15.68 -4.30
N ASN A 38 -26.17 15.25 -3.63
CA ASN A 38 -24.79 15.52 -3.99
C ASN A 38 -23.99 14.24 -4.34
N ASP A 39 -24.65 13.11 -4.56
CA ASP A 39 -24.01 11.86 -4.95
C ASP A 39 -23.18 12.03 -6.23
N GLY A 40 -21.92 11.57 -6.20
CA GLY A 40 -20.96 11.73 -7.28
C GLY A 40 -20.43 13.16 -7.49
N ARG A 41 -20.78 14.14 -6.63
CA ARG A 41 -20.30 15.52 -6.72
C ARG A 41 -19.11 15.79 -5.77
N PRO A 42 -18.21 16.72 -6.14
CA PRO A 42 -17.17 17.20 -5.23
C PRO A 42 -17.77 18.13 -4.17
N GLY A 43 -17.62 17.74 -2.92
CA GLY A 43 -17.89 18.55 -1.74
C GLY A 43 -16.68 19.37 -1.28
N PRO A 44 -16.70 19.86 -0.02
CA PRO A 44 -15.59 20.55 0.61
C PRO A 44 -14.27 19.75 0.53
N GLU A 45 -13.15 20.45 0.39
CA GLU A 45 -11.80 19.85 0.24
C GLU A 45 -11.70 18.80 -0.89
N GLY A 46 -12.57 18.89 -1.91
CA GLY A 46 -12.58 17.97 -3.06
C GLY A 46 -13.07 16.56 -2.73
N VAL A 47 -13.71 16.35 -1.58
CA VAL A 47 -14.28 15.05 -1.18
C VAL A 47 -15.39 14.64 -2.16
N LEU A 48 -15.28 13.46 -2.75
CA LEU A 48 -16.38 12.85 -3.50
C LEU A 48 -17.46 12.39 -2.52
N ILE A 49 -18.68 12.92 -2.65
CA ILE A 49 -19.81 12.53 -1.81
C ILE A 49 -20.48 11.28 -2.39
N GLU A 50 -20.66 10.25 -1.56
CA GLU A 50 -21.44 9.05 -1.88
C GLU A 50 -22.84 9.10 -1.23
N ALA A 51 -23.85 8.53 -1.88
CA ALA A 51 -25.19 8.42 -1.30
C ALA A 51 -25.21 7.65 0.03
N MET A 52 -25.67 8.30 1.12
CA MET A 52 -25.70 7.72 2.46
C MET A 52 -27.11 7.49 3.00
N GLY A 53 -27.40 6.28 3.46
CA GLY A 53 -28.65 5.96 4.17
C GLY A 53 -28.73 6.53 5.59
N LYS A 54 -29.95 6.87 6.04
CA LYS A 54 -30.22 7.44 7.39
C LYS A 54 -29.65 6.58 8.52
N SER A 55 -29.81 5.25 8.42
CA SER A 55 -29.29 4.29 9.40
C SER A 55 -27.76 4.31 9.45
N THR A 56 -27.08 4.50 8.31
CA THR A 56 -25.62 4.62 8.24
C THR A 56 -25.14 5.86 8.98
N ALA A 57 -25.74 7.03 8.73
CA ALA A 57 -25.39 8.26 9.45
C ALA A 57 -25.61 8.12 10.97
N ASN A 58 -26.75 7.57 11.38
CA ASN A 58 -27.07 7.26 12.77
C ASN A 58 -26.08 6.29 13.41
N ASP A 59 -25.73 5.20 12.74
CA ASP A 59 -24.84 4.17 13.29
C ASP A 59 -23.41 4.68 13.43
N ILE A 60 -22.94 5.54 12.53
CA ILE A 60 -21.66 6.24 12.64
C ILE A 60 -21.67 7.19 13.84
N LEU A 61 -22.66 8.10 13.91
CA LEU A 61 -22.74 9.09 14.98
C LEU A 61 -23.02 8.47 16.36
N LEU A 62 -23.68 7.32 16.43
CA LEU A 62 -23.87 6.57 17.68
C LEU A 62 -22.74 5.57 18.01
N GLY A 63 -21.73 5.41 17.17
CA GLY A 63 -20.65 4.44 17.37
C GLY A 63 -21.08 2.96 17.28
N LYS A 64 -22.18 2.67 16.58
CA LYS A 64 -22.82 1.33 16.50
C LYS A 64 -22.30 0.47 15.34
N HIS A 65 -21.10 0.77 14.83
CA HIS A 65 -20.46 0.14 13.66
C HIS A 65 -19.96 -1.31 13.90
N LYS A 66 -20.89 -2.27 14.02
CA LYS A 66 -20.58 -3.71 14.28
C LYS A 66 -19.59 -4.36 13.31
N ARG A 67 -19.55 -3.94 12.04
CA ARG A 67 -18.66 -4.50 10.99
C ARG A 67 -17.41 -3.65 10.71
N GLY A 68 -17.11 -2.69 11.59
CA GLY A 68 -16.08 -1.67 11.35
C GLY A 68 -16.63 -0.45 10.61
N LEU A 69 -15.99 0.69 10.83
CA LEU A 69 -16.29 1.96 10.19
C LEU A 69 -15.52 2.04 8.86
N ARG A 70 -16.16 2.52 7.78
CA ARG A 70 -15.53 2.69 6.45
C ARG A 70 -15.10 4.14 6.25
N TRP A 71 -13.87 4.37 5.80
CA TRP A 71 -13.36 5.73 5.52
C TRP A 71 -14.27 6.53 4.59
N ARG A 72 -14.69 5.99 3.44
CA ARG A 72 -15.61 6.67 2.51
C ARG A 72 -16.91 7.16 3.17
N ALA A 73 -17.47 6.40 4.11
CA ALA A 73 -18.67 6.80 4.83
C ALA A 73 -18.38 7.89 5.88
N VAL A 74 -17.21 7.87 6.52
CA VAL A 74 -16.74 8.95 7.43
C VAL A 74 -16.51 10.25 6.66
N GLU A 75 -15.80 10.15 5.53
CA GLU A 75 -15.44 11.26 4.64
C GLU A 75 -16.70 11.90 4.01
N THR A 76 -17.64 11.07 3.54
CA THR A 76 -18.97 11.50 3.06
C THR A 76 -19.77 12.21 4.15
N LEU A 77 -19.87 11.64 5.35
CA LEU A 77 -20.64 12.24 6.44
C LEU A 77 -20.05 13.59 6.86
N TRP A 78 -18.72 13.68 6.96
CA TRP A 78 -18.00 14.92 7.24
C TRP A 78 -18.30 16.00 6.19
N ALA A 79 -18.24 15.67 4.90
CA ALA A 79 -18.50 16.60 3.80
C ALA A 79 -19.97 17.07 3.78
N VAL A 80 -20.92 16.16 4.03
CA VAL A 80 -22.35 16.48 4.11
C VAL A 80 -22.66 17.41 5.29
N LEU A 81 -22.01 17.22 6.45
CA LEU A 81 -22.17 18.12 7.59
C LEU A 81 -21.64 19.54 7.29
N HIS A 82 -20.52 19.66 6.58
CA HIS A 82 -19.99 20.95 6.12
C HIS A 82 -20.93 21.64 5.12
N LEU A 83 -21.51 20.89 4.18
CA LEU A 83 -22.53 21.45 3.26
C LEU A 83 -23.75 21.96 4.03
N ILE A 84 -24.26 21.18 4.99
CA ILE A 84 -25.42 21.59 5.82
C ILE A 84 -25.10 22.82 6.68
N ALA A 85 -23.91 22.90 7.29
CA ALA A 85 -23.48 24.08 8.04
C ALA A 85 -23.44 25.33 7.14
N LYS A 86 -22.84 25.21 5.95
CA LYS A 86 -22.76 26.28 4.95
C LYS A 86 -24.13 26.73 4.45
N GLU A 87 -25.04 25.81 4.15
CA GLU A 87 -26.43 26.11 3.75
C GLU A 87 -27.21 26.84 4.86
N ARG A 88 -26.88 26.58 6.12
CA ARG A 88 -27.49 27.21 7.30
C ARG A 88 -26.82 28.53 7.70
N GLY A 89 -25.75 28.95 7.02
CA GLY A 89 -24.97 30.13 7.39
C GLY A 89 -24.22 30.00 8.71
N LEU A 90 -23.92 28.77 9.14
CA LEU A 90 -23.17 28.47 10.36
C LEU A 90 -21.66 28.51 10.07
N ASP A 91 -20.88 29.02 11.04
CA ASP A 91 -19.43 29.11 10.89
C ASP A 91 -18.78 27.71 10.91
N THR A 92 -18.07 27.38 9.85
CA THR A 92 -17.36 26.10 9.71
C THR A 92 -15.94 26.13 10.28
N ALA A 93 -15.44 27.26 10.80
CA ALA A 93 -14.10 27.36 11.39
C ALA A 93 -13.89 26.42 12.59
N ASP A 94 -14.97 26.07 13.30
CA ASP A 94 -14.97 25.13 14.43
C ASP A 94 -15.16 23.66 14.03
N MET A 95 -15.31 23.36 12.74
CA MET A 95 -15.35 21.99 12.23
C MET A 95 -13.93 21.43 12.11
N VAL A 96 -13.78 20.12 12.34
CA VAL A 96 -12.48 19.45 12.18
C VAL A 96 -12.09 19.40 10.69
N SER A 97 -10.81 19.57 10.36
CA SER A 97 -10.34 19.37 8.98
C SER A 97 -10.41 17.91 8.55
N ARG A 98 -10.47 17.66 7.24
CA ARG A 98 -10.40 16.30 6.69
C ARG A 98 -9.13 15.58 7.11
N GLU A 99 -8.00 16.29 7.13
CA GLU A 99 -6.69 15.75 7.52
C GLU A 99 -6.65 15.24 8.96
N GLU A 100 -7.21 16.00 9.91
CA GLU A 100 -7.24 15.60 11.32
C GLU A 100 -8.21 14.43 11.53
N LEU A 101 -9.36 14.43 10.86
CA LEU A 101 -10.29 13.31 10.87
C LEU A 101 -9.65 12.02 10.30
N HIS A 102 -8.89 12.15 9.21
CA HIS A 102 -8.13 11.06 8.59
C HIS A 102 -7.04 10.53 9.54
N ARG A 103 -6.26 11.42 10.14
CA ARG A 103 -5.23 11.09 11.13
C ARG A 103 -5.81 10.30 12.32
N CYS A 104 -6.94 10.74 12.86
CA CYS A 104 -7.62 10.04 13.95
C CYS A 104 -8.23 8.69 13.54
N TYR A 105 -8.75 8.57 12.32
CA TYR A 105 -9.25 7.30 11.79
C TYR A 105 -8.14 6.26 11.64
N HIS A 106 -6.96 6.67 11.16
CA HIS A 106 -5.81 5.77 11.05
C HIS A 106 -5.14 5.48 12.41
N ALA A 107 -5.03 6.45 13.32
CA ALA A 107 -4.55 6.20 14.68
C ALA A 107 -5.46 5.22 15.45
N GLY A 108 -6.78 5.33 15.26
CA GLY A 108 -7.76 4.42 15.83
C GLY A 108 -7.60 2.96 15.38
N LEU A 109 -7.25 2.75 14.10
CA LEU A 109 -6.90 1.44 13.56
C LEU A 109 -5.64 0.83 14.20
N SER A 110 -4.74 1.65 14.74
CA SER A 110 -3.47 1.21 15.33
C SER A 110 -3.51 0.94 16.85
N ALA A 111 -4.57 1.35 17.57
CA ALA A 111 -4.50 1.53 19.03
C ALA A 111 -4.99 0.36 19.92
N VAL A 112 -5.44 -0.79 19.39
CA VAL A 112 -6.11 -1.84 20.21
C VAL A 112 -5.33 -3.16 20.29
N SER A 113 -4.58 -3.32 21.39
CA SER A 113 -4.16 -4.58 22.05
C SER A 113 -3.52 -4.23 23.41
N PRO A 114 -3.58 -5.04 24.49
CA PRO A 114 -3.65 -6.52 24.55
C PRO A 114 -4.86 -7.01 25.42
N ARG A 115 -4.94 -8.11 26.20
CA ARG A 115 -4.02 -9.22 26.62
C ARG A 115 -4.81 -10.49 27.03
N ASN A 116 -4.08 -11.54 27.44
CA ASN A 116 -4.48 -12.89 27.84
C ASN A 116 -5.52 -13.03 28.98
N GLY A 117 -6.28 -14.14 28.92
CA GLY A 117 -6.92 -14.81 30.07
C GLY A 117 -7.00 -16.33 29.81
N ALA A 118 -6.56 -17.16 30.77
CA ALA A 118 -6.55 -18.62 30.63
C ALA A 118 -7.92 -19.25 30.98
N PRO A 119 -8.30 -20.41 30.41
CA PRO A 119 -9.61 -21.02 30.62
C PRO A 119 -9.69 -21.90 31.87
N SER A 120 -10.91 -22.10 32.37
CA SER A 120 -11.29 -23.16 33.32
C SER A 120 -12.74 -23.60 33.06
N PRO A 121 -13.15 -24.82 33.47
CA PRO A 121 -13.63 -25.78 32.46
C PRO A 121 -15.09 -26.28 32.65
N ARG A 122 -15.51 -27.14 31.70
CA ARG A 122 -16.76 -27.93 31.61
C ARG A 122 -17.96 -27.16 31.03
N ALA A 123 -18.93 -27.80 30.36
CA ALA A 123 -19.25 -29.23 30.29
C ALA A 123 -19.48 -29.79 28.86
N GLU A 124 -19.69 -31.10 28.79
CA GLU A 124 -19.77 -31.96 27.59
C GLU A 124 -21.21 -32.09 27.05
N ASP A 125 -21.36 -32.34 25.74
CA ASP A 125 -22.17 -33.45 25.16
C ASP A 125 -21.83 -33.60 23.65
N PRO A 126 -22.14 -34.72 22.96
CA PRO A 126 -21.16 -35.28 22.01
C PRO A 126 -21.67 -35.50 20.57
N GLY A 127 -20.72 -35.72 19.66
CA GLY A 127 -20.90 -36.64 18.54
C GLY A 127 -21.68 -36.16 17.32
N ALA A 128 -20.99 -35.52 16.36
CA ALA A 128 -21.20 -35.79 14.94
C ALA A 128 -19.89 -35.54 14.18
N ASP A 129 -19.42 -36.57 13.46
CA ASP A 129 -18.08 -36.60 12.86
C ASP A 129 -18.00 -35.85 11.52
N ARG A 130 -17.52 -34.60 11.57
CA ARG A 130 -16.80 -33.92 10.47
C ARG A 130 -15.78 -32.96 11.08
N PRO A 131 -14.56 -32.84 10.53
CA PRO A 131 -13.67 -31.75 10.90
C PRO A 131 -14.23 -30.45 10.29
N ASP A 132 -14.85 -29.62 11.12
CA ASP A 132 -15.13 -28.23 10.77
C ASP A 132 -13.79 -27.48 10.61
N VAL A 133 -13.33 -27.41 9.36
CA VAL A 133 -12.25 -26.51 8.97
C VAL A 133 -12.80 -25.09 9.09
N ASP A 134 -12.44 -24.38 10.16
CA ASP A 134 -12.77 -22.96 10.28
C ASP A 134 -12.04 -22.18 9.18
N LEU A 135 -12.79 -21.88 8.12
CA LEU A 135 -12.31 -21.09 6.99
C LEU A 135 -11.92 -19.64 7.39
N ASN A 136 -12.23 -19.18 8.61
CA ASN A 136 -11.69 -17.93 9.14
C ASN A 136 -10.27 -18.09 9.73
N ALA A 137 -9.90 -19.27 10.22
CA ALA A 137 -8.54 -19.57 10.68
C ALA A 137 -7.53 -19.61 9.51
N LEU A 138 -8.02 -19.88 8.29
CA LEU A 138 -7.25 -19.86 7.03
C LEU A 138 -7.23 -18.49 6.32
N ARG A 139 -7.73 -17.41 6.94
CA ARG A 139 -7.62 -16.06 6.35
C ARG A 139 -6.26 -15.43 6.68
N PRO A 140 -5.43 -15.10 5.67
CA PRO A 140 -4.21 -14.34 5.91
C PRO A 140 -4.54 -12.96 6.51
N GLY A 141 -3.77 -12.56 7.52
CA GLY A 141 -3.88 -11.24 8.13
C GLY A 141 -4.92 -11.05 9.23
N GLY A 142 -5.26 -12.10 10.00
CA GLY A 142 -5.90 -11.92 11.31
C GLY A 142 -5.05 -10.99 12.22
N PRO A 143 -5.66 -10.26 13.19
CA PRO A 143 -4.95 -9.21 13.94
C PRO A 143 -3.73 -9.72 14.73
N GLY A 144 -3.77 -10.95 15.24
CA GLY A 144 -2.60 -11.60 15.86
C GLY A 144 -1.47 -11.89 14.85
N GLY A 145 -1.82 -12.32 13.63
CA GLY A 145 -0.89 -12.54 12.54
C GLY A 145 -0.14 -11.26 12.18
N ARG A 146 -0.85 -10.14 11.96
CA ARG A 146 -0.22 -8.85 11.62
C ARG A 146 0.70 -8.30 12.72
N ALA A 147 0.36 -8.46 13.99
CA ALA A 147 1.23 -8.04 15.10
C ALA A 147 2.51 -8.90 15.18
N ALA A 148 2.37 -10.23 15.01
CA ALA A 148 3.52 -11.14 14.88
C ALA A 148 4.35 -10.83 13.62
N GLN A 149 3.70 -10.37 12.54
CA GLN A 149 4.29 -9.98 11.26
C GLN A 149 5.18 -8.75 11.39
N GLN A 150 4.66 -7.69 12.01
CA GLN A 150 5.45 -6.50 12.36
C GLN A 150 6.62 -6.84 13.29
N ALA A 151 6.42 -7.73 14.28
CA ALA A 151 7.44 -8.10 15.26
C ALA A 151 8.57 -8.97 14.69
N ALA A 152 8.28 -9.88 13.75
CA ALA A 152 9.30 -10.70 13.10
C ALA A 152 10.20 -9.88 12.18
N VAL A 153 9.60 -9.03 11.34
CA VAL A 153 10.35 -8.08 10.50
C VAL A 153 11.12 -7.08 11.37
N GLY A 154 10.55 -6.65 12.50
CA GLY A 154 11.25 -5.84 13.51
C GLY A 154 12.54 -6.49 14.02
N ARG A 155 12.48 -7.76 14.45
CA ARG A 155 13.67 -8.52 14.90
C ARG A 155 14.72 -8.67 13.80
N LEU A 156 14.29 -8.94 12.57
CA LEU A 156 15.20 -9.03 11.42
C LEU A 156 15.93 -7.69 11.18
N LEU A 157 15.19 -6.57 11.19
CA LEU A 157 15.78 -5.23 11.06
C LEU A 157 16.77 -4.90 12.18
N GLU A 158 16.49 -5.32 13.42
CA GLU A 158 17.43 -5.17 14.55
C GLU A 158 18.68 -6.04 14.38
N GLU A 159 18.54 -7.26 13.86
CA GLU A 159 19.69 -8.15 13.58
C GLU A 159 20.59 -7.57 12.48
N VAL A 160 20.00 -7.10 11.37
CA VAL A 160 20.74 -6.47 10.25
C VAL A 160 21.45 -5.20 10.71
N ARG A 161 20.75 -4.28 11.39
CA ARG A 161 21.35 -3.03 11.92
C ARG A 161 22.48 -3.28 12.92
N ARG A 162 22.46 -4.41 13.63
CA ARG A 162 23.51 -4.80 14.57
C ARG A 162 24.75 -5.40 13.88
N ARG A 163 24.62 -5.90 12.64
CA ARG A 163 25.73 -6.46 11.87
C ARG A 163 26.54 -5.40 11.10
N GLY A 164 25.91 -4.31 10.68
CA GLY A 164 26.60 -3.23 9.99
C GLY A 164 25.92 -1.87 10.19
N PRO A 165 26.67 -0.79 10.39
CA PRO A 165 26.12 0.56 10.55
C PRO A 165 25.77 1.21 9.19
N ASP A 166 25.43 0.43 8.16
CA ASP A 166 25.24 0.90 6.77
C ASP A 166 23.87 1.55 6.53
N ALA A 167 23.75 2.63 7.29
CA ALA A 167 23.17 3.94 7.04
C ALA A 167 23.27 4.50 5.60
N TRP A 168 23.42 3.71 4.54
CA TRP A 168 23.66 4.19 3.17
C TRP A 168 22.58 5.18 2.69
N TRP A 169 21.35 5.01 3.21
CA TRP A 169 20.21 5.88 2.98
C TRP A 169 19.88 6.86 4.13
N HIS A 170 20.62 6.85 5.25
CA HIS A 170 20.29 7.68 6.42
C HIS A 170 20.34 9.19 6.13
N GLY A 171 21.19 9.63 5.21
CA GLY A 171 21.22 11.01 4.70
C GLY A 171 19.98 11.43 3.90
N PHE A 172 19.01 10.54 3.76
CA PHE A 172 17.72 10.74 3.11
C PHE A 172 16.53 10.39 4.03
N ARG A 173 16.76 10.20 5.35
CA ARG A 173 15.70 9.87 6.34
C ARG A 173 14.56 10.87 6.38
N ASP A 174 14.83 12.12 6.03
CA ASP A 174 13.87 13.22 5.94
C ASP A 174 12.92 13.10 4.73
N ILE A 175 13.34 12.43 3.66
CA ILE A 175 12.53 12.21 2.45
C ILE A 175 12.01 10.76 2.32
N VAL A 176 12.63 9.79 3.00
CA VAL A 176 12.21 8.37 2.97
C VAL A 176 10.97 8.17 3.85
N PRO A 177 9.84 7.69 3.30
CA PRO A 177 8.68 7.34 4.10
C PRO A 177 9.01 6.23 5.10
N GLY A 178 8.49 6.32 6.32
CA GLY A 178 8.81 5.37 7.40
C GLY A 178 8.49 3.90 7.07
N TRP A 179 7.53 3.65 6.19
CA TRP A 179 7.19 2.32 5.69
C TRP A 179 8.19 1.76 4.65
N PHE A 180 9.01 2.61 4.02
CA PHE A 180 10.00 2.21 3.03
C PHE A 180 11.41 2.02 3.60
N GLY A 181 11.72 2.68 4.72
CA GLY A 181 12.98 2.49 5.45
C GLY A 181 13.34 1.02 5.78
N PRO A 182 12.39 0.14 6.13
CA PRO A 182 12.65 -1.30 6.26
C PRO A 182 13.19 -1.94 4.98
N TYR A 183 12.56 -1.70 3.81
CA TYR A 183 13.05 -2.19 2.52
C TYR A 183 14.51 -1.77 2.28
N LEU A 184 14.82 -0.48 2.44
CA LEU A 184 16.18 0.06 2.26
C LEU A 184 17.22 -0.52 3.24
N THR A 185 16.76 -0.96 4.41
CA THR A 185 17.60 -1.63 5.43
C THR A 185 17.87 -3.09 5.06
N LEU A 186 16.90 -3.78 4.46
CA LEU A 186 16.98 -5.21 4.11
C LEU A 186 17.63 -5.45 2.74
N GLU A 187 17.50 -4.51 1.80
CA GLU A 187 17.98 -4.63 0.41
C GLU A 187 19.45 -5.06 0.26
N PRO A 188 20.41 -4.60 1.09
CA PRO A 188 21.79 -5.11 1.04
C PRO A 188 21.95 -6.60 1.40
N GLU A 189 21.03 -7.17 2.19
CA GLU A 189 21.07 -8.58 2.63
C GLU A 189 20.39 -9.53 1.63
N LEU A 190 19.73 -8.98 0.61
CA LEU A 190 19.03 -9.75 -0.42
C LEU A 190 20.00 -10.34 -1.43
N ARG A 191 19.67 -11.55 -1.88
CA ARG A 191 20.37 -12.29 -2.94
C ARG A 191 19.52 -12.39 -4.20
N ASP A 192 18.22 -12.65 -4.04
CA ASP A 192 17.28 -12.77 -5.15
C ASP A 192 16.05 -11.91 -4.87
N VAL A 193 15.61 -11.15 -5.88
CA VAL A 193 14.38 -10.37 -5.85
C VAL A 193 13.57 -10.64 -7.10
N HIS A 194 12.32 -11.03 -6.91
CA HIS A 194 11.35 -11.20 -8.00
C HIS A 194 10.22 -10.19 -7.82
N THR A 195 10.05 -9.28 -8.77
CA THR A 195 9.07 -8.18 -8.68
C THR A 195 8.08 -8.20 -9.84
N TYR A 196 6.83 -7.87 -9.52
CA TYR A 196 5.79 -7.53 -10.47
C TYR A 196 5.55 -6.02 -10.46
N ALA A 197 5.81 -5.37 -11.59
CA ALA A 197 5.56 -3.95 -11.83
C ALA A 197 4.25 -3.74 -12.60
N ALA A 198 3.18 -3.46 -11.86
CA ALA A 198 1.84 -3.25 -12.40
C ALA A 198 1.55 -1.82 -12.94
N ARG A 199 2.38 -0.82 -12.57
CA ARG A 199 2.08 0.61 -12.83
C ARG A 199 3.24 1.45 -13.36
N ARG A 200 4.48 1.11 -13.00
CA ARG A 200 5.70 1.87 -13.33
C ARG A 200 6.87 0.91 -13.44
N VAL A 201 7.92 1.25 -14.20
CA VAL A 201 9.14 0.43 -14.29
C VAL A 201 9.74 0.24 -12.88
N PRO A 202 10.19 -0.95 -12.47
CA PRO A 202 10.73 -1.18 -11.14
C PRO A 202 11.90 -0.24 -10.81
N GLY A 203 11.93 0.30 -9.58
CA GLY A 203 12.84 1.38 -9.20
C GLY A 203 14.35 1.11 -9.39
N LEU A 204 14.78 -0.15 -9.41
CA LEU A 204 16.18 -0.52 -9.68
C LEU A 204 16.55 -0.53 -11.17
N LEU A 205 15.57 -0.56 -12.07
CA LEU A 205 15.73 -0.53 -13.52
C LEU A 205 15.42 0.84 -14.13
N GLN A 206 15.33 1.89 -13.30
CA GLN A 206 14.98 3.23 -13.77
C GLN A 206 16.20 4.04 -14.25
N THR A 207 15.98 4.89 -15.26
CA THR A 207 16.89 5.99 -15.61
C THR A 207 16.67 7.18 -14.65
N PRO A 208 17.62 8.13 -14.53
CA PRO A 208 17.44 9.33 -13.72
C PRO A 208 16.20 10.16 -14.12
N ASP A 209 15.96 10.32 -15.42
CA ASP A 209 14.87 11.16 -15.92
C ASP A 209 13.50 10.48 -15.79
N TYR A 210 13.42 9.16 -16.02
CA TYR A 210 12.19 8.41 -15.75
C TYR A 210 11.90 8.35 -14.25
N ALA A 211 12.94 8.20 -13.41
CA ALA A 211 12.79 8.31 -11.97
C ALA A 211 12.29 9.71 -11.56
N ARG A 212 12.83 10.78 -12.15
CA ARG A 212 12.37 12.16 -11.90
C ARG A 212 10.90 12.34 -12.27
N TYR A 213 10.50 11.89 -13.46
CA TYR A 213 9.11 11.93 -13.93
C TYR A 213 8.17 11.19 -12.95
N VAL A 214 8.52 9.94 -12.62
CA VAL A 214 7.77 9.11 -11.66
C VAL A 214 7.65 9.78 -10.30
N ILE A 215 8.74 10.30 -9.74
CA ILE A 215 8.74 10.90 -8.40
C ILE A 215 7.94 12.22 -8.39
N ALA A 216 8.00 13.02 -9.46
CA ALA A 216 7.21 14.25 -9.57
C ALA A 216 5.70 13.98 -9.71
N ASP A 217 5.33 12.92 -10.42
CA ASP A 217 3.95 12.45 -10.56
C ASP A 217 3.38 11.88 -9.24
N ASP A 218 4.20 11.18 -8.45
CA ASP A 218 3.81 10.72 -7.10
C ASP A 218 3.77 11.88 -6.06
N LEU A 219 4.47 12.99 -6.31
CA LEU A 219 4.63 14.10 -5.37
C LEU A 219 4.49 15.47 -6.08
N PRO A 220 3.28 15.86 -6.53
CA PRO A 220 3.04 17.06 -7.34
C PRO A 220 3.33 18.40 -6.63
N HIS A 221 3.67 18.36 -5.33
CA HIS A 221 4.02 19.53 -4.52
C HIS A 221 5.45 19.50 -3.98
N ALA A 222 6.25 18.49 -4.34
CA ALA A 222 7.66 18.42 -3.93
C ALA A 222 8.49 19.54 -4.58
N SER A 223 9.40 20.12 -3.81
CA SER A 223 10.35 21.11 -4.34
C SER A 223 11.36 20.46 -5.29
N ALA A 224 11.93 21.24 -6.23
CA ALA A 224 12.96 20.72 -7.14
C ALA A 224 14.13 20.05 -6.40
N ALA A 225 14.61 20.65 -5.30
CA ALA A 225 15.67 20.10 -4.47
C ALA A 225 15.27 18.79 -3.76
N GLU A 226 13.99 18.62 -3.41
CA GLU A 226 13.48 17.36 -2.88
C GLU A 226 13.41 16.28 -3.96
N LEU A 227 12.91 16.62 -5.17
CA LEU A 227 12.92 15.73 -6.33
C LEU A 227 14.34 15.26 -6.66
N ASP A 228 15.31 16.19 -6.69
CA ASP A 228 16.72 15.89 -6.94
C ASP A 228 17.28 14.87 -5.93
N ARG A 229 17.04 15.08 -4.62
CA ARG A 229 17.50 14.14 -3.57
C ARG A 229 16.77 12.79 -3.61
N ARG A 230 15.49 12.76 -4.01
CA ARG A 230 14.74 11.50 -4.21
C ARG A 230 15.25 10.72 -5.42
N VAL A 231 15.64 11.40 -6.50
CA VAL A 231 16.30 10.80 -7.67
C VAL A 231 17.70 10.32 -7.29
N GLU A 232 18.48 11.09 -6.54
CA GLU A 232 19.78 10.67 -6.03
C GLU A 232 19.68 9.37 -5.22
N LEU A 233 18.74 9.30 -4.28
CA LEU A 233 18.45 8.07 -3.52
C LEU A 233 18.11 6.89 -4.45
N ARG A 234 17.25 7.10 -5.45
CA ARG A 234 16.86 6.07 -6.43
C ARG A 234 18.09 5.54 -7.21
N MET A 235 18.96 6.43 -7.65
CA MET A 235 20.16 6.10 -8.43
C MET A 235 21.28 5.47 -7.57
N ARG A 236 21.43 5.89 -6.30
CA ARG A 236 22.27 5.20 -5.31
C ARG A 236 21.80 3.76 -5.10
N ARG A 237 20.49 3.56 -4.99
CA ARG A 237 19.89 2.25 -4.74
C ARG A 237 20.15 1.24 -5.85
N ARG A 238 20.08 1.70 -7.11
CA ARG A 238 20.39 0.88 -8.31
C ARG A 238 21.78 0.23 -8.27
N GLN A 239 22.74 0.75 -7.50
CA GLN A 239 24.09 0.16 -7.38
C GLN A 239 24.10 -1.27 -6.79
N VAL A 240 23.02 -1.72 -6.15
CA VAL A 240 22.87 -3.12 -5.70
C VAL A 240 22.95 -4.13 -6.85
N LEU A 241 22.61 -3.72 -8.09
CA LEU A 241 22.76 -4.52 -9.31
C LEU A 241 24.20 -4.57 -9.84
N HIS A 242 25.14 -3.83 -9.26
CA HIS A 242 26.52 -3.68 -9.75
C HIS A 242 27.60 -3.96 -8.69
N ARG A 243 27.22 -4.39 -7.48
CA ARG A 243 28.14 -4.81 -6.41
C ARG A 243 28.82 -6.16 -6.75
N THR A 244 29.87 -6.51 -6.01
CA THR A 244 30.71 -7.70 -6.25
C THR A 244 29.94 -9.04 -6.27
N ASP A 245 28.95 -9.19 -5.38
CA ASP A 245 27.99 -10.30 -5.38
C ASP A 245 26.61 -9.74 -5.77
N PRO A 246 26.32 -9.54 -7.07
CA PRO A 246 25.20 -8.72 -7.51
C PRO A 246 23.85 -9.33 -7.13
N LEU A 247 22.86 -8.46 -6.87
CA LEU A 247 21.48 -8.91 -6.63
C LEU A 247 20.90 -9.57 -7.89
N ASN A 248 20.49 -10.83 -7.80
CA ASN A 248 19.71 -11.49 -8.84
C ASN A 248 18.32 -10.82 -8.90
N TYR A 249 17.98 -10.24 -10.05
CA TYR A 249 16.80 -9.38 -10.18
C TYR A 249 15.90 -9.82 -11.32
N TRP A 250 14.70 -10.31 -10.98
CA TRP A 250 13.70 -10.70 -11.96
C TRP A 250 12.53 -9.72 -11.94
N ALA A 251 12.41 -8.91 -12.98
CA ALA A 251 11.30 -8.00 -13.18
C ALA A 251 10.30 -8.55 -14.21
N VAL A 252 9.05 -8.73 -13.79
CA VAL A 252 7.91 -8.83 -14.71
C VAL A 252 7.22 -7.47 -14.75
N ILE A 253 7.15 -6.87 -15.93
CA ILE A 253 6.57 -5.55 -16.17
C ILE A 253 5.26 -5.73 -16.93
N ASP A 254 4.17 -5.11 -16.48
CA ASP A 254 2.91 -5.06 -17.23
C ASP A 254 3.08 -4.21 -18.50
N GLU A 255 2.60 -4.68 -19.65
CA GLU A 255 2.70 -3.99 -20.94
C GLU A 255 2.21 -2.53 -20.89
N ARG A 256 1.21 -2.20 -20.05
CA ARG A 256 0.71 -0.83 -19.87
C ARG A 256 1.76 0.16 -19.36
N VAL A 257 2.79 -0.33 -18.66
CA VAL A 257 3.93 0.48 -18.19
C VAL A 257 4.77 1.03 -19.35
N LEU A 258 4.64 0.42 -20.53
CA LEU A 258 5.36 0.75 -21.77
C LEU A 258 4.49 1.58 -22.74
N GLU A 259 3.30 2.00 -22.34
CA GLU A 259 2.44 2.90 -23.14
C GLU A 259 2.98 4.35 -23.10
N PRO A 260 2.94 5.09 -24.22
CA PRO A 260 3.45 6.46 -24.27
C PRO A 260 2.72 7.41 -23.31
N GLY A 261 3.45 7.93 -22.33
CA GLY A 261 3.00 9.02 -21.46
C GLY A 261 3.24 10.42 -22.05
N PRO A 262 3.08 11.49 -21.24
CA PRO A 262 3.30 12.87 -21.68
C PRO A 262 4.74 13.19 -22.10
N PHE A 263 5.72 12.35 -21.74
CA PHE A 263 7.13 12.50 -22.11
C PHE A 263 7.64 11.26 -22.85
N PRO A 264 7.31 11.09 -24.16
CA PRO A 264 7.67 9.89 -24.91
C PRO A 264 9.18 9.66 -25.02
N GLY A 265 10.00 10.71 -25.13
CA GLY A 265 11.46 10.60 -25.12
C GLY A 265 12.03 10.00 -23.82
N VAL A 266 11.49 10.41 -22.66
CA VAL A 266 11.91 9.85 -21.35
C VAL A 266 11.54 8.37 -21.25
N LEU A 267 10.38 7.96 -21.79
CA LEU A 267 10.02 6.55 -21.87
C LEU A 267 10.91 5.79 -22.88
N ARG A 268 11.28 6.42 -24.00
CA ARG A 268 12.15 5.84 -25.02
C ARG A 268 13.52 5.48 -24.43
N ASP A 269 14.14 6.42 -23.73
CA ASP A 269 15.43 6.21 -23.05
C ASP A 269 15.33 5.19 -21.91
N GLN A 270 14.18 5.15 -21.22
CA GLN A 270 13.87 4.11 -20.24
C GLN A 270 13.76 2.72 -20.88
N VAL A 271 13.20 2.61 -22.09
CA VAL A 271 13.08 1.33 -22.82
C VAL A 271 14.44 0.89 -23.38
N ASP A 272 15.25 1.81 -23.93
CA ASP A 272 16.64 1.53 -24.29
C ASP A 272 17.45 1.06 -23.06
N HIS A 273 17.21 1.64 -21.88
CA HIS A 273 17.82 1.16 -20.64
C HIS A 273 17.33 -0.25 -20.24
N LEU A 274 16.03 -0.57 -20.37
CA LEU A 274 15.50 -1.91 -20.10
C LEU A 274 16.10 -2.97 -21.05
N ILE A 275 16.28 -2.62 -22.32
CA ILE A 275 16.96 -3.45 -23.33
C ILE A 275 18.39 -3.76 -22.87
N ALA A 276 19.16 -2.74 -22.48
CA ALA A 276 20.53 -2.93 -21.98
C ALA A 276 20.59 -3.75 -20.66
N MET A 277 19.61 -3.58 -19.76
CA MET A 277 19.56 -4.38 -18.53
C MET A 277 19.19 -5.84 -18.77
N ALA A 278 18.44 -6.16 -19.83
CA ALA A 278 18.14 -7.55 -20.21
C ALA A 278 19.37 -8.33 -20.73
N GLU A 279 20.48 -7.65 -21.03
CA GLU A 279 21.76 -8.27 -21.40
C GLU A 279 22.66 -8.58 -20.17
N VAL A 280 22.29 -8.08 -18.98
CA VAL A 280 23.03 -8.30 -17.73
C VAL A 280 22.66 -9.67 -17.14
N ARG A 281 23.64 -10.56 -16.99
CA ARG A 281 23.41 -12.00 -16.68
C ARG A 281 22.57 -12.30 -15.43
N HIS A 282 22.60 -11.44 -14.41
CA HIS A 282 21.84 -11.58 -13.17
C HIS A 282 20.53 -10.77 -13.16
N VAL A 283 20.13 -10.19 -14.30
CA VAL A 283 18.89 -9.41 -14.46
C VAL A 283 18.02 -10.04 -15.53
N VAL A 284 16.79 -10.39 -15.17
CA VAL A 284 15.77 -10.89 -16.10
C VAL A 284 14.67 -9.85 -16.21
N VAL A 285 14.40 -9.40 -17.43
CA VAL A 285 13.27 -8.52 -17.75
C VAL A 285 12.28 -9.31 -18.61
N GLN A 286 11.06 -9.46 -18.12
CA GLN A 286 9.93 -10.00 -18.88
C GLN A 286 8.79 -8.97 -18.96
N VAL A 287 8.02 -9.03 -20.04
CA VAL A 287 6.78 -8.27 -20.19
C VAL A 287 5.58 -9.22 -20.13
N VAL A 288 4.61 -8.93 -19.28
CA VAL A 288 3.31 -9.61 -19.27
C VAL A 288 2.29 -8.78 -20.05
N ARG A 289 1.50 -9.43 -20.90
CA ARG A 289 0.48 -8.77 -21.74
C ARG A 289 -0.61 -8.16 -20.86
N THR A 290 -1.18 -7.05 -21.31
CA THR A 290 -2.25 -6.33 -20.60
C THR A 290 -3.41 -7.26 -20.24
N GLY A 291 -3.75 -7.33 -18.95
CA GLY A 291 -4.88 -8.10 -18.41
C GLY A 291 -4.56 -9.54 -18.00
N ASP A 292 -3.44 -10.14 -18.43
CA ASP A 292 -3.06 -11.50 -17.99
C ASP A 292 -2.58 -11.51 -16.54
N ALA A 293 -1.84 -10.48 -16.12
CA ALA A 293 -1.28 -10.38 -14.78
C ALA A 293 -2.35 -10.27 -13.67
N GLU A 294 -3.43 -9.53 -13.93
CA GLU A 294 -4.52 -9.29 -12.95
C GLU A 294 -5.28 -10.58 -12.59
N ARG A 295 -5.22 -11.60 -13.45
CA ARG A 295 -5.81 -12.92 -13.23
C ARG A 295 -4.96 -13.80 -12.29
N ILE A 296 -3.72 -13.37 -12.01
CA ILE A 296 -2.73 -14.10 -11.20
C ILE A 296 -2.43 -13.33 -9.90
N ILE A 297 -2.16 -12.03 -9.99
CA ILE A 297 -1.84 -11.16 -8.86
C ILE A 297 -2.83 -9.99 -8.79
N THR A 298 -3.81 -10.09 -7.89
CA THR A 298 -4.81 -9.04 -7.62
C THR A 298 -4.34 -8.00 -6.61
N ALA A 299 -3.22 -8.25 -5.90
CA ALA A 299 -2.67 -7.35 -4.88
C ALA A 299 -1.95 -6.11 -5.46
N GLY A 300 -1.76 -6.05 -6.78
CA GLY A 300 -0.97 -5.01 -7.44
C GLY A 300 0.55 -5.27 -7.32
N PRO A 301 1.38 -4.21 -7.26
CA PRO A 301 2.83 -4.35 -7.17
C PRO A 301 3.27 -5.23 -6.01
N THR A 302 3.94 -6.33 -6.34
CA THR A 302 4.29 -7.43 -5.42
C THR A 302 5.74 -7.78 -5.63
N THR A 303 6.52 -7.88 -4.55
CA THR A 303 7.95 -8.22 -4.62
C THR A 303 8.29 -9.32 -3.62
N LEU A 304 8.75 -10.47 -4.12
CA LEU A 304 9.38 -11.52 -3.32
C LEU A 304 10.85 -11.14 -3.07
N LEU A 305 11.25 -11.13 -1.81
CA LEU A 305 12.58 -10.79 -1.31
C LEU A 305 13.20 -12.04 -0.70
N ARG A 306 14.33 -12.50 -1.25
CA ARG A 306 15.06 -13.69 -0.78
C ARG A 306 16.44 -13.29 -0.32
N PHE A 307 16.83 -13.79 0.85
CA PHE A 307 18.08 -13.42 1.50
C PHE A 307 19.22 -14.34 1.10
N GLY A 308 20.46 -13.82 1.10
CA GLY A 308 21.65 -14.66 0.88
C GLY A 308 21.95 -15.59 2.05
N GLU A 309 21.47 -15.23 3.24
CA GLU A 309 21.68 -15.93 4.50
C GLU A 309 20.49 -16.87 4.82
N PRO A 310 20.66 -18.20 4.83
CA PRO A 310 19.56 -19.15 4.96
C PRO A 310 18.76 -19.11 6.27
N ARG A 311 19.28 -18.50 7.35
CA ARG A 311 18.48 -18.32 8.58
C ARG A 311 17.38 -17.25 8.45
N TYR A 312 17.45 -16.41 7.42
CA TYR A 312 16.42 -15.43 7.11
C TYR A 312 15.39 -16.07 6.16
N GLY A 313 14.13 -16.12 6.59
CA GLY A 313 13.04 -16.54 5.71
C GLY A 313 12.77 -15.53 4.59
N ASP A 314 12.26 -16.01 3.46
CA ASP A 314 11.77 -15.17 2.37
C ASP A 314 10.69 -14.19 2.89
N LEU A 315 10.69 -12.96 2.35
CA LEU A 315 9.65 -11.95 2.63
C LEU A 315 8.90 -11.57 1.37
N VAL A 316 7.64 -11.17 1.51
CA VAL A 316 6.87 -10.56 0.43
C VAL A 316 6.57 -9.12 0.79
N TYR A 317 7.09 -8.21 -0.02
CA TYR A 317 6.82 -6.78 0.07
C TYR A 317 5.70 -6.41 -0.91
N LEU A 318 4.58 -5.90 -0.36
CA LEU A 318 3.47 -5.36 -1.13
C LEU A 318 3.51 -3.83 -1.03
N GLU A 319 3.81 -3.17 -2.15
CA GLU A 319 3.86 -1.72 -2.22
C GLU A 319 2.47 -1.16 -2.51
N GLN A 320 2.01 -0.28 -1.63
CA GLN A 320 0.77 0.49 -1.80
C GLN A 320 1.13 1.99 -1.82
N GLN A 321 0.20 2.84 -2.21
CA GLN A 321 0.47 4.27 -2.44
C GLN A 321 1.11 4.97 -1.23
N ASP A 322 0.56 4.73 -0.03
CA ASP A 322 0.94 5.43 1.20
C ASP A 322 1.53 4.50 2.28
N HIS A 323 1.74 3.21 1.97
CA HIS A 323 2.30 2.22 2.91
C HIS A 323 2.90 1.01 2.18
N GLY A 324 3.74 0.25 2.90
CA GLY A 324 4.23 -1.05 2.47
C GLY A 324 3.90 -2.13 3.49
N LEU A 325 3.48 -3.31 3.03
CA LEU A 325 3.31 -4.50 3.88
C LEU A 325 4.48 -5.45 3.66
N TYR A 326 4.98 -6.04 4.74
CA TYR A 326 6.09 -7.02 4.73
C TYR A 326 5.58 -8.33 5.32
N LEU A 327 5.20 -9.27 4.47
CA LEU A 327 4.70 -10.57 4.88
C LEU A 327 5.90 -11.53 5.07
N HIS A 328 5.95 -12.22 6.21
CA HIS A 328 6.95 -13.26 6.51
C HIS A 328 6.32 -14.63 6.84
N ASP A 329 4.99 -14.67 6.98
CA ASP A 329 4.30 -15.89 7.36
C ASP A 329 4.41 -16.93 6.25
N ASN A 330 4.65 -18.20 6.60
CA ASN A 330 4.93 -19.24 5.63
C ASN A 330 3.80 -19.41 4.61
N ASP A 331 2.53 -19.27 5.01
CA ASP A 331 1.38 -19.45 4.12
C ASP A 331 1.22 -18.23 3.19
N ASP A 332 1.40 -17.01 3.70
CA ASP A 332 1.45 -15.76 2.91
C ASP A 332 2.59 -15.84 1.86
N VAL A 333 3.80 -16.15 2.31
CA VAL A 333 5.00 -16.20 1.47
C VAL A 333 4.90 -17.31 0.43
N ALA A 334 4.40 -18.50 0.78
CA ALA A 334 4.17 -19.58 -0.17
C ALA A 334 3.10 -19.22 -1.21
N HIS A 335 2.00 -18.58 -0.80
CA HIS A 335 0.94 -18.11 -1.70
C HIS A 335 1.50 -17.13 -2.74
N PHE A 336 2.15 -16.05 -2.29
CA PHE A 336 2.67 -15.02 -3.19
C PHE A 336 3.88 -15.51 -4.02
N THR A 337 4.71 -16.41 -3.50
CA THR A 337 5.78 -17.07 -4.28
C THR A 337 5.18 -17.85 -5.44
N LYS A 338 4.13 -18.64 -5.19
CA LYS A 338 3.41 -19.37 -6.25
C LYS A 338 2.82 -18.42 -7.29
N SER A 339 2.22 -17.30 -6.86
CA SER A 339 1.63 -16.31 -7.78
C SER A 339 2.69 -15.57 -8.61
N ILE A 340 3.84 -15.22 -8.03
CA ILE A 340 4.97 -14.62 -8.76
C ILE A 340 5.55 -15.59 -9.79
N PHE A 341 5.74 -16.87 -9.46
CA PHE A 341 6.24 -17.87 -10.42
C PHE A 341 5.21 -18.18 -11.51
N ALA A 342 3.91 -18.26 -11.18
CA ALA A 342 2.85 -18.39 -12.17
C ALA A 342 2.85 -17.18 -13.14
N LEU A 343 3.09 -15.97 -12.63
CA LEU A 343 3.20 -14.77 -13.45
C LEU A 343 4.44 -14.79 -14.37
N GLN A 344 5.59 -15.25 -13.89
CA GLN A 344 6.81 -15.40 -14.71
C GLN A 344 6.63 -16.42 -15.86
N ILE A 345 5.85 -17.47 -15.62
CA ILE A 345 5.47 -18.47 -16.63
C ILE A 345 4.47 -17.91 -17.64
N ALA A 346 3.53 -17.06 -17.20
CA ALA A 346 2.52 -16.43 -18.07
C ALA A 346 3.07 -15.23 -18.87
N ALA A 347 4.10 -14.55 -18.35
CA ALA A 347 4.78 -13.46 -19.04
C ALA A 347 5.51 -13.97 -20.30
N LEU A 348 5.74 -13.06 -21.25
CA LEU A 348 6.50 -13.39 -22.46
C LEU A 348 7.90 -13.91 -22.07
N PRO A 349 8.43 -14.95 -22.75
CA PRO A 349 9.81 -15.38 -22.56
C PRO A 349 10.79 -14.21 -22.73
N PRO A 350 11.97 -14.19 -22.08
CA PRO A 350 12.90 -13.05 -22.12
C PRO A 350 13.25 -12.57 -23.53
N SER A 351 13.40 -13.49 -24.50
CA SER A 351 13.62 -13.14 -25.91
C SER A 351 12.46 -12.38 -26.55
N ARG A 352 11.22 -12.86 -26.35
CA ARG A 352 10.00 -12.21 -26.87
C ARG A 352 9.69 -10.90 -26.14
N SER A 353 10.10 -10.79 -24.87
CA SER A 353 10.05 -9.53 -24.11
C SER A 353 11.04 -8.51 -24.67
N LEU A 354 12.26 -8.93 -25.02
CA LEU A 354 13.29 -8.09 -25.65
C LEU A 354 12.86 -7.61 -27.06
N GLU A 355 12.21 -8.48 -27.84
CA GLU A 355 11.59 -8.10 -29.12
C GLU A 355 10.50 -7.03 -28.92
N LEU A 356 9.56 -7.24 -28.00
CA LEU A 356 8.52 -6.26 -27.68
C LEU A 356 9.08 -4.93 -27.17
N LEU A 357 10.15 -4.94 -26.36
CA LEU A 357 10.81 -3.70 -25.92
C LEU A 357 11.42 -2.94 -27.11
N ARG A 358 12.01 -3.62 -28.10
CA ARG A 358 12.50 -2.99 -29.33
C ARG A 358 11.36 -2.40 -30.16
N GLU A 359 10.25 -3.12 -30.31
CA GLU A 359 9.03 -2.61 -30.96
C GLU A 359 8.44 -1.38 -30.25
N VAL A 360 8.44 -1.36 -28.91
CA VAL A 360 8.02 -0.18 -28.12
C VAL A 360 8.94 1.01 -28.41
N ARG A 361 10.26 0.82 -28.31
CA ARG A 361 11.26 1.86 -28.58
C ARG A 361 11.13 2.43 -29.98
N ASP A 362 10.92 1.58 -30.99
CA ASP A 362 10.87 2.01 -32.40
C ASP A 362 9.56 2.75 -32.73
N ARG A 363 8.49 2.53 -31.96
CA ARG A 363 7.25 3.33 -32.01
C ARG A 363 7.37 4.68 -31.28
N LEU A 364 8.21 4.75 -30.24
CA LEU A 364 8.55 5.99 -29.55
C LEU A 364 9.55 6.78 -30.42
N GLN A 365 9.00 7.61 -31.31
CA GLN A 365 9.80 8.51 -32.15
C GLN A 365 10.73 9.40 -31.29
N PRO A 366 11.95 9.69 -31.79
CA PRO A 366 12.92 10.53 -31.09
C PRO A 366 12.47 12.01 -30.99
#